data_AF-E1JS92-F1
#
_entry.id   AF-E1JS92-F1
#
_cell.length_a   1.000
_cell.length_b   1.000
_cell.length_c   1.000
_cell.angle_alpha   90.00
_cell.angle_beta   90.00
_cell.angle_gamma   90.00
#
_symmetry.space_group_name_H-M   'P 1'
#
loop_
_entity.id
_entity.type
_entity.pdbx_description
1 polymer ?
#
loop_
_entity_poly.entity_id
_entity_poly.type
_entity_poly.pdbx_seq_one_letter_code
_entity_poly.pdbx_strand_id
1 'polypeptide(L)'
;MRASGGAAAGVVAHAPTILDIEAITPGTVLVTPTLPTTLARAVDRLAAVVAASGSRAGHFASVAREFGLPVLTGVPDAFALLPQGEEVTVDADAGAVYPGRVAELLGRPAQAPPTAGSPVAERLERLVPLLARLTLTDPASPDFTPSKVRSFHDIVRFAHEKAVTEMFSLVGDDGRGLASARKVKSALPMSMYVLDLGGGVFESAATDKELRPDQIKSAPMWALWSGLAAEDAPWPEGPPITDDAALDRTSAGLFTGEARHLASYAVISDLYAHVMLRFGYHFTVVDALCGPKEAQNFVNFRFKGGGADFASRALRLACVRRILTHFGFTVRASGDLLDATLARVPEHIAQKRLAMLGCLLAATRLLDMRLSDQADADAWVEAFLARTDR
;
A
#
# COMPACT_ATOMS: atom_id res chain seq x y z
N MET A 1 -18.13 13.64 -13.11
CA MET A 1 -18.75 12.78 -12.06
C MET A 1 -18.42 13.29 -10.66
N ARG A 2 -19.37 13.25 -9.70
CA ARG A 2 -19.19 13.72 -8.31
C ARG A 2 -18.37 12.75 -7.44
N ALA A 3 -17.20 13.16 -6.95
CA ALA A 3 -16.40 12.40 -5.98
C ALA A 3 -16.66 12.84 -4.53
N SER A 4 -16.83 14.15 -4.31
CA SER A 4 -17.24 14.76 -3.04
C SER A 4 -18.23 15.89 -3.33
N GLY A 5 -19.29 16.00 -2.55
CA GLY A 5 -20.39 16.95 -2.78
C GLY A 5 -20.11 18.36 -2.26
N GLY A 6 -21.08 19.26 -2.42
CA GLY A 6 -20.97 20.67 -2.04
C GLY A 6 -20.67 21.61 -3.21
N ALA A 7 -20.68 22.91 -2.91
CA ALA A 7 -20.38 23.96 -3.85
C ALA A 7 -19.37 24.95 -3.26
N ALA A 8 -18.40 25.37 -4.08
CA ALA A 8 -17.36 26.32 -3.68
C ALA A 8 -16.89 27.14 -4.88
N ALA A 9 -16.39 28.34 -4.60
CA ALA A 9 -15.86 29.25 -5.62
C ALA A 9 -14.42 29.64 -5.30
N GLY A 10 -13.63 29.84 -6.35
CA GLY A 10 -12.23 30.18 -6.23
C GLY A 10 -11.53 30.36 -7.56
N VAL A 11 -10.26 30.70 -7.51
CA VAL A 11 -9.43 30.96 -8.69
C VAL A 11 -8.86 29.65 -9.22
N VAL A 12 -8.98 29.44 -10.53
CA VAL A 12 -8.50 28.24 -11.21
C VAL A 12 -6.97 28.20 -11.24
N ALA A 13 -6.39 27.11 -10.76
CA ALA A 13 -4.96 26.81 -10.92
C ALA A 13 -4.79 25.44 -11.60
N HIS A 14 -3.89 25.36 -12.58
CA HIS A 14 -3.59 24.12 -13.29
C HIS A 14 -2.38 23.42 -12.67
N ALA A 15 -2.48 22.11 -12.50
CA ALA A 15 -1.36 21.25 -12.11
C ALA A 15 -1.25 20.04 -13.07
N PRO A 16 -0.69 20.23 -14.28
CA PRO A 16 -0.72 19.23 -15.35
C PRO A 16 0.27 18.07 -15.19
N THR A 17 1.34 18.22 -14.40
CA THR A 17 2.39 17.21 -14.25
C THR A 17 2.79 17.00 -12.79
N ILE A 18 3.51 17.95 -12.21
CA ILE A 18 3.96 17.90 -10.81
C ILE A 18 3.09 18.85 -10.01
N LEU A 19 2.44 18.31 -8.97
CA LEU A 19 1.70 19.10 -8.01
C LEU A 19 2.67 19.72 -7.00
N ASP A 20 2.93 21.01 -7.14
CA ASP A 20 3.60 21.78 -6.08
C ASP A 20 2.57 22.22 -5.03
N ILE A 21 2.59 21.52 -3.90
CA ILE A 21 1.65 21.72 -2.79
C ILE A 21 1.89 23.07 -2.13
N GLU A 22 3.13 23.58 -2.12
CA GLU A 22 3.47 24.86 -1.48
C GLU A 22 2.95 26.05 -2.30
N ALA A 23 2.81 25.88 -3.62
CA ALA A 23 2.26 26.90 -4.52
C ALA A 23 0.74 27.08 -4.41
N ILE A 24 0.02 26.17 -3.74
CA ILE A 24 -1.44 26.25 -3.61
C ILE A 24 -1.82 27.33 -2.59
N THR A 25 -2.47 28.38 -3.06
CA THR A 25 -3.01 29.45 -2.21
C THR A 25 -4.38 29.09 -1.66
N PRO A 26 -4.78 29.61 -0.48
CA PRO A 26 -6.13 29.44 0.04
C PRO A 26 -7.21 29.90 -0.96
N GLY A 27 -8.27 29.10 -1.13
CA GLY A 27 -9.37 29.40 -2.05
C GLY A 27 -9.12 28.96 -3.49
N THR A 28 -8.16 28.08 -3.75
CA THR A 28 -7.83 27.62 -5.11
C THR A 28 -8.83 26.57 -5.62
N VAL A 29 -9.32 26.73 -6.85
CA VAL A 29 -9.98 25.65 -7.61
C VAL A 29 -8.92 24.93 -8.45
N LEU A 30 -8.54 23.73 -8.04
CA LEU A 30 -7.45 23.02 -8.69
C LEU A 30 -7.94 22.17 -9.86
N VAL A 31 -7.30 22.32 -11.02
CA VAL A 31 -7.49 21.47 -12.20
C VAL A 31 -6.27 20.55 -12.37
N THR A 32 -6.49 19.24 -12.39
CA THR A 32 -5.42 18.23 -12.36
C THR A 32 -5.77 16.99 -13.19
N PRO A 33 -4.80 16.19 -13.70
CA PRO A 33 -5.13 15.02 -14.52
C PRO A 33 -5.80 13.89 -13.71
N THR A 34 -5.47 13.78 -12.43
CA THR A 34 -5.96 12.71 -11.53
C THR A 34 -6.11 13.23 -10.10
N LEU A 35 -6.49 12.38 -9.15
CA LEU A 35 -6.61 12.72 -7.73
C LEU A 35 -5.46 12.12 -6.91
N PRO A 36 -4.23 12.67 -6.99
CA PRO A 36 -3.10 12.15 -6.24
C PRO A 36 -3.33 12.33 -4.73
N THR A 37 -2.86 11.36 -3.94
CA THR A 37 -3.03 11.37 -2.48
C THR A 37 -2.33 12.54 -1.80
N THR A 38 -1.31 13.10 -2.45
CA THR A 38 -0.57 14.29 -1.99
C THR A 38 -1.44 15.53 -1.81
N LEU A 39 -2.59 15.62 -2.51
CA LEU A 39 -3.55 16.72 -2.36
C LEU A 39 -4.11 16.84 -0.94
N ALA A 40 -4.11 15.75 -0.15
CA ALA A 40 -4.55 15.78 1.23
C ALA A 40 -3.76 16.80 2.10
N ARG A 41 -2.52 17.13 1.71
CA ARG A 41 -1.67 18.12 2.41
C ARG A 41 -2.04 19.59 2.13
N ALA A 42 -2.90 19.84 1.16
CA ALA A 42 -3.40 21.18 0.83
C ALA A 42 -4.93 21.25 0.85
N VAL A 43 -5.59 20.25 1.43
CA VAL A 43 -7.06 20.14 1.44
C VAL A 43 -7.72 21.36 2.10
N ASP A 44 -7.05 21.95 3.09
CA ASP A 44 -7.43 23.15 3.84
C ASP A 44 -7.30 24.44 3.03
N ARG A 45 -6.48 24.43 1.97
CA ARG A 45 -6.26 25.58 1.07
C ARG A 45 -7.08 25.51 -0.21
N LEU A 46 -7.63 24.34 -0.55
CA LEU A 46 -8.42 24.16 -1.76
C LEU A 46 -9.87 24.63 -1.54
N ALA A 47 -10.41 25.35 -2.51
CA ALA A 47 -11.84 25.62 -2.62
C ALA A 47 -12.58 24.44 -3.27
N ALA A 48 -12.02 23.87 -4.35
CA ALA A 48 -12.57 22.69 -5.03
C ALA A 48 -11.49 22.00 -5.87
N VAL A 49 -11.76 20.77 -6.33
CA VAL A 49 -10.88 20.05 -7.28
C VAL A 49 -11.69 19.54 -8.46
N VAL A 50 -11.17 19.76 -9.68
CA VAL A 50 -11.70 19.21 -10.93
C VAL A 50 -10.61 18.37 -11.59
N ALA A 51 -10.85 17.06 -11.70
CA ALA A 51 -9.89 16.12 -12.23
C ALA A 51 -10.33 15.49 -13.55
N ALA A 52 -9.40 15.35 -14.49
CA ALA A 52 -9.67 14.72 -15.78
C ALA A 52 -10.06 13.24 -15.63
N SER A 53 -9.37 12.53 -14.74
CA SER A 53 -9.63 11.15 -14.38
C SER A 53 -9.59 10.98 -12.85
N GLY A 54 -10.04 9.83 -12.34
CA GLY A 54 -10.02 9.53 -10.92
C GLY A 54 -11.26 8.81 -10.41
N SER A 55 -11.09 8.10 -9.29
CA SER A 55 -12.17 7.28 -8.71
C SER A 55 -12.94 8.05 -7.63
N ARG A 56 -14.27 7.95 -7.65
CA ARG A 56 -15.16 8.48 -6.61
C ARG A 56 -14.90 7.83 -5.23
N ALA A 57 -14.34 6.62 -5.24
CA ALA A 57 -13.99 5.85 -4.05
C ALA A 57 -12.47 5.89 -3.75
N GLY A 58 -11.69 6.68 -4.48
CA GLY A 58 -10.25 6.82 -4.27
C GLY A 58 -9.89 7.44 -2.92
N HIS A 59 -8.64 7.30 -2.49
CA HIS A 59 -8.18 7.77 -1.19
C HIS A 59 -8.43 9.29 -0.99
N PHE A 60 -7.99 10.13 -1.94
CA PHE A 60 -8.25 11.57 -1.85
C PHE A 60 -9.74 11.91 -1.91
N ALA A 61 -10.57 11.16 -2.65
CA ALA A 61 -12.01 11.38 -2.67
C ALA A 61 -12.66 11.12 -1.29
N SER A 62 -12.10 10.20 -0.50
CA SER A 62 -12.52 10.00 0.90
C SER A 62 -12.09 11.14 1.80
N VAL A 63 -10.84 11.61 1.68
CA VAL A 63 -10.36 12.80 2.39
C VAL A 63 -11.21 14.03 2.05
N ALA A 64 -11.46 14.29 0.76
CA ALA A 64 -12.28 15.41 0.33
C ALA A 64 -13.70 15.37 0.94
N ARG A 65 -14.31 14.18 1.06
CA ARG A 65 -15.61 14.01 1.73
C ARG A 65 -15.56 14.30 3.24
N GLU A 66 -14.47 13.92 3.90
CA GLU A 66 -14.25 14.18 5.33
C GLU A 66 -14.08 15.68 5.61
N PHE A 67 -13.42 16.40 4.71
CA PHE A 67 -13.18 17.84 4.81
C PHE A 67 -14.27 18.70 4.15
N GLY A 68 -15.30 18.08 3.57
CA GLY A 68 -16.38 18.79 2.87
C GLY A 68 -15.92 19.55 1.61
N LEU A 69 -14.79 19.17 1.03
CA LEU A 69 -14.22 19.78 -0.17
C LEU A 69 -14.97 19.27 -1.42
N PRO A 70 -15.55 20.14 -2.26
CA PRO A 70 -16.19 19.74 -3.52
C PRO A 70 -15.18 19.17 -4.52
N VAL A 71 -15.48 17.99 -5.08
CA VAL A 71 -14.60 17.33 -6.06
C VAL A 71 -15.38 16.72 -7.22
N LEU A 72 -15.01 17.14 -8.42
CA LEU A 72 -15.43 16.55 -9.69
C LEU A 72 -14.28 15.74 -10.30
N THR A 73 -14.59 14.57 -10.84
CA THR A 73 -13.64 13.71 -11.54
C THR A 73 -14.25 13.14 -12.82
N GLY A 74 -13.44 12.67 -13.76
CA GLY A 74 -13.93 12.18 -15.06
C GLY A 74 -14.39 13.34 -15.95
N VAL A 75 -13.58 14.41 -16.01
CA VAL A 75 -13.80 15.59 -16.87
C VAL A 75 -12.62 15.68 -17.85
N PRO A 76 -12.58 14.87 -18.92
CA PRO A 76 -11.38 14.69 -19.76
C PRO A 76 -10.76 16.00 -20.26
N ASP A 77 -11.62 16.97 -20.60
CA ASP A 77 -11.21 18.26 -21.16
C ASP A 77 -11.14 19.40 -20.12
N ALA A 78 -11.00 19.07 -18.83
CA ALA A 78 -11.03 20.06 -17.74
C ALA A 78 -10.04 21.23 -17.93
N PHE A 79 -8.84 20.94 -18.42
CA PHE A 79 -7.80 21.95 -18.67
C PHE A 79 -8.16 22.94 -19.78
N ALA A 80 -8.90 22.49 -20.79
CA ALA A 80 -9.34 23.34 -21.89
C ALA A 80 -10.60 24.15 -21.51
N LEU A 81 -11.48 23.56 -20.71
CA LEU A 81 -12.75 24.16 -20.31
C LEU A 81 -12.63 25.20 -19.19
N LEU A 82 -11.58 25.11 -18.35
CA LEU A 82 -11.38 25.96 -17.18
C LEU A 82 -10.05 26.70 -17.32
N PRO A 83 -10.02 27.95 -17.83
CA PRO A 83 -8.78 28.70 -18.01
C PRO A 83 -8.10 29.05 -16.69
N GLN A 84 -6.76 29.04 -16.67
CA GLN A 84 -5.98 29.38 -15.49
C GLN A 84 -6.19 30.85 -15.09
N GLY A 85 -6.35 31.10 -13.79
CA GLY A 85 -6.52 32.43 -13.22
C GLY A 85 -7.96 32.95 -13.22
N GLU A 86 -8.91 32.23 -13.81
CA GLU A 86 -10.32 32.62 -13.78
C GLU A 86 -10.99 32.23 -12.46
N GLU A 87 -11.90 33.08 -11.99
CA GLU A 87 -12.76 32.73 -10.87
C GLU A 87 -13.92 31.87 -11.39
N VAL A 88 -14.16 30.73 -10.74
CA VAL A 88 -15.24 29.79 -11.10
C VAL A 88 -15.97 29.31 -9.85
N THR A 89 -17.20 28.86 -10.02
CA THR A 89 -17.97 28.16 -8.99
C THR A 89 -18.17 26.71 -9.38
N VAL A 90 -17.66 25.78 -8.57
CA VAL A 90 -17.86 24.35 -8.75
C VAL A 90 -19.06 23.92 -7.92
N ASP A 91 -20.09 23.36 -8.57
CA ASP A 91 -21.20 22.66 -7.92
C ASP A 91 -21.03 21.16 -8.14
N ALA A 92 -20.39 20.50 -7.17
CA ALA A 92 -20.12 19.08 -7.28
C ALA A 92 -21.39 18.23 -7.13
N ASP A 93 -22.44 18.75 -6.49
CA ASP A 93 -23.72 18.06 -6.34
C ASP A 93 -24.50 18.00 -7.67
N ALA A 94 -24.50 19.09 -8.42
CA ALA A 94 -25.06 19.13 -9.77
C ALA A 94 -24.13 18.53 -10.84
N GLY A 95 -22.84 18.37 -10.54
CA GLY A 95 -21.88 17.89 -11.51
C GLY A 95 -21.42 18.97 -12.50
N ALA A 96 -21.52 20.25 -12.13
CA ALA A 96 -21.35 21.39 -13.02
C ALA A 96 -20.32 22.40 -12.49
N VAL A 97 -19.72 23.16 -13.41
CA VAL A 97 -18.85 24.29 -13.09
C VAL A 97 -19.39 25.52 -13.82
N TYR A 98 -19.50 26.63 -13.11
CA TYR A 98 -20.05 27.89 -13.59
C TYR A 98 -18.97 28.97 -13.64
N PRO A 99 -19.00 29.87 -14.64
CA PRO A 99 -18.10 31.00 -14.70
C PRO A 99 -18.42 32.01 -13.58
N GLY A 100 -17.37 32.54 -12.94
CA GLY A 100 -17.48 33.51 -11.86
C GLY A 100 -17.99 32.94 -10.54
N ARG A 101 -18.20 33.82 -9.57
CA ARG A 101 -18.74 33.50 -8.25
C ARG A 101 -20.28 33.56 -8.25
N VAL A 102 -20.93 32.41 -8.03
CA VAL A 102 -22.41 32.30 -7.98
C VAL A 102 -22.86 32.19 -6.52
N ALA A 103 -23.33 33.28 -5.94
CA ALA A 103 -23.64 33.39 -4.51
C ALA A 103 -24.73 32.40 -4.05
N GLU A 104 -25.72 32.14 -4.89
CA GLU A 104 -26.85 31.26 -4.61
C GLU A 104 -26.42 29.81 -4.41
N LEU A 105 -25.39 29.36 -5.13
CA LEU A 105 -24.84 28.01 -4.99
C LEU A 105 -23.99 27.89 -3.73
N LEU A 106 -23.27 28.95 -3.36
CA LEU A 106 -22.42 28.99 -2.16
C LEU A 106 -23.21 29.08 -0.86
N GLY A 107 -24.42 29.65 -0.91
CA GLY A 107 -25.35 29.71 0.22
C GLY A 107 -26.15 28.42 0.43
N ARG A 108 -25.99 27.42 -0.45
CA ARG A 108 -26.74 26.17 -0.36
C ARG A 108 -26.24 25.38 0.87
N PRO A 109 -27.12 25.06 1.83
CA PRO A 109 -26.71 24.26 2.98
C PRO A 109 -26.19 22.92 2.45
N ALA A 110 -25.02 22.49 2.92
CA ALA A 110 -24.45 21.21 2.58
C ALA A 110 -25.53 20.14 2.79
N GLN A 111 -25.83 19.35 1.75
CA GLN A 111 -26.77 18.25 1.92
C GLN A 111 -26.19 17.32 2.98
N ALA A 112 -26.89 17.23 4.10
CA ALA A 112 -26.60 16.26 5.12
C ALA A 112 -26.53 14.87 4.44
N PRO A 113 -25.52 14.04 4.73
CA PRO A 113 -25.48 12.69 4.17
C PRO A 113 -26.82 11.99 4.47
N PRO A 114 -27.27 11.04 3.64
CA PRO A 114 -28.56 10.36 3.84
C PRO A 114 -28.71 9.72 5.23
N THR A 115 -27.59 9.51 5.92
CA THR A 115 -27.47 8.92 7.25
C THR A 115 -27.32 9.96 8.38
N ALA A 116 -27.19 11.25 8.09
CA ALA A 116 -26.98 12.27 9.12
C ALA A 116 -28.18 12.36 10.06
N GLY A 117 -27.92 12.43 11.37
CA GLY A 117 -28.97 12.38 12.39
C GLY A 117 -29.57 10.98 12.61
N SER A 118 -29.10 9.94 11.90
CA SER A 118 -29.48 8.57 12.27
C SER A 118 -28.78 8.15 13.56
N PRO A 119 -29.41 7.32 14.41
CA PRO A 119 -28.76 6.78 15.61
C PRO A 119 -27.45 6.04 15.31
N VAL A 120 -27.33 5.47 14.10
CA VAL A 120 -26.11 4.78 13.63
C VAL A 120 -25.00 5.80 13.34
N ALA A 121 -25.29 6.88 12.62
CA ALA A 121 -24.32 7.93 12.32
C ALA A 121 -23.82 8.63 13.58
N GLU A 122 -24.72 9.01 14.49
CA GLU A 122 -24.32 9.62 15.77
C GLU A 122 -23.44 8.70 16.63
N ARG A 123 -23.68 7.39 16.55
CA ARG A 123 -22.87 6.41 17.26
C ARG A 123 -21.50 6.24 16.59
N LEU A 124 -21.46 6.24 15.26
CA LEU A 124 -20.22 6.22 14.48
C LEU A 124 -19.38 7.48 14.72
N GLU A 125 -19.97 8.67 14.70
CA GLU A 125 -19.27 9.94 14.99
C GLU A 125 -18.60 9.93 16.37
N ARG A 126 -19.26 9.35 17.38
CA ARG A 126 -18.69 9.17 18.72
C ARG A 126 -17.55 8.14 18.74
N LEU A 127 -17.57 7.13 17.87
CA LEU A 127 -16.59 6.05 17.84
C LEU A 127 -15.37 6.34 16.95
N VAL A 128 -15.54 7.07 15.85
CA VAL A 128 -14.47 7.35 14.88
C VAL A 128 -13.21 7.93 15.54
N PRO A 129 -13.29 8.92 16.46
CA PRO A 129 -12.11 9.43 17.15
C PRO A 129 -11.36 8.38 17.98
N LEU A 130 -12.07 7.38 18.50
CA LEU A 130 -11.51 6.28 19.29
C LEU A 130 -10.99 5.14 18.41
N LEU A 131 -11.39 5.07 17.14
CA LEU A 131 -11.03 4.00 16.22
C LEU A 131 -9.91 4.42 15.24
N ALA A 132 -10.15 5.47 14.46
CA ALA A 132 -9.37 5.77 13.26
C ALA A 132 -8.34 6.90 13.43
N ARG A 133 -8.53 7.78 14.40
CA ARG A 133 -7.66 8.95 14.59
C ARG A 133 -6.24 8.51 14.97
N LEU A 134 -5.24 8.93 14.22
CA LEU A 134 -3.83 8.68 14.54
C LEU A 134 -3.23 9.93 15.21
N THR A 135 -2.84 9.80 16.47
CA THR A 135 -2.24 10.89 17.27
C THR A 135 -0.79 10.62 17.62
N LEU A 136 -0.38 9.35 17.68
CA LEU A 136 1.02 8.94 17.85
C LEU A 136 1.74 8.89 16.50
N THR A 137 2.09 10.06 15.96
CA THR A 137 2.68 10.17 14.62
C THR A 137 4.22 10.09 14.60
N ASP A 138 4.89 10.57 15.65
CA ASP A 138 6.36 10.61 15.73
C ASP A 138 6.91 9.58 16.75
N PRO A 139 7.56 8.49 16.29
CA PRO A 139 8.19 7.49 17.15
C PRO A 139 9.32 7.99 18.06
N ALA A 140 10.03 9.04 17.64
CA ALA A 140 11.17 9.60 18.39
C ALA A 140 10.72 10.58 19.48
N SER A 141 9.45 11.00 19.45
CA SER A 141 8.89 11.91 20.43
C SER A 141 8.87 11.29 21.84
N PRO A 142 9.19 12.06 22.89
CA PRO A 142 9.02 11.61 24.28
C PRO A 142 7.55 11.32 24.62
N ASP A 143 6.60 11.83 23.83
CA ASP A 143 5.18 11.53 23.96
C ASP A 143 4.78 10.19 23.32
N PHE A 144 5.68 9.49 22.61
CA PHE A 144 5.42 8.15 22.06
C PHE A 144 5.41 7.07 23.15
N THR A 145 4.38 7.10 23.98
CA THR A 145 4.24 6.28 25.19
C THR A 145 2.85 5.66 25.29
N PRO A 146 2.69 4.52 26.00
CA PRO A 146 1.39 3.87 26.18
C PRO A 146 0.33 4.80 26.79
N SER A 147 0.73 5.71 27.67
CA SER A 147 -0.16 6.67 28.35
C SER A 147 -0.73 7.74 27.41
N LYS A 148 -0.17 7.89 26.21
CA LYS A 148 -0.59 8.88 25.20
C LYS A 148 -1.41 8.26 24.06
N VAL A 149 -1.66 6.95 24.09
CA VAL A 149 -2.56 6.25 23.15
C VAL A 149 -4.00 6.74 23.33
N ARG A 150 -4.64 7.22 22.26
CA ARG A 150 -6.01 7.76 22.31
C ARG A 150 -7.02 7.03 21.43
N SER A 151 -6.55 6.12 20.57
CA SER A 151 -7.38 5.36 19.64
C SER A 151 -6.86 3.94 19.40
N PHE A 152 -7.67 3.09 18.77
CA PHE A 152 -7.22 1.80 18.27
C PHE A 152 -6.12 1.92 17.21
N HIS A 153 -6.16 2.96 16.37
CA HIS A 153 -5.09 3.22 15.41
C HIS A 153 -3.75 3.52 16.13
N ASP A 154 -3.79 4.27 17.24
CA ASP A 154 -2.61 4.52 18.08
C ASP A 154 -2.09 3.23 18.72
N ILE A 155 -2.97 2.32 19.15
CA ILE A 155 -2.56 1.00 19.67
C ILE A 155 -1.77 0.23 18.62
N VAL A 156 -2.32 0.14 17.40
CA VAL A 156 -1.67 -0.56 16.28
C VAL A 156 -0.33 0.09 15.96
N ARG A 157 -0.26 1.43 15.89
CA ARG A 157 0.98 2.15 15.62
C ARG A 157 2.02 1.94 16.72
N PHE A 158 1.63 2.06 17.99
CA PHE A 158 2.53 1.89 19.13
C PHE A 158 3.07 0.46 19.21
N ALA A 159 2.20 -0.54 19.09
CA ALA A 159 2.59 -1.94 19.11
C ALA A 159 3.52 -2.30 17.95
N HIS A 160 3.23 -1.78 16.74
CA HIS A 160 4.10 -1.93 15.58
C HIS A 160 5.50 -1.36 15.86
N GLU A 161 5.58 -0.11 16.32
CA GLU A 161 6.86 0.55 16.59
C GLU A 161 7.68 -0.21 17.65
N LYS A 162 7.05 -0.66 18.74
CA LYS A 162 7.74 -1.44 19.78
C LYS A 162 8.17 -2.82 19.29
N ALA A 163 7.34 -3.51 18.50
CA ALA A 163 7.72 -4.79 17.90
C ALA A 163 8.93 -4.63 16.96
N VAL A 164 8.94 -3.57 16.16
CA VAL A 164 10.06 -3.25 15.27
C VAL A 164 11.31 -2.89 16.06
N THR A 165 11.18 -2.04 17.08
CA THR A 165 12.29 -1.69 17.99
C THR A 165 12.90 -2.94 18.62
N GLU A 166 12.08 -3.85 19.16
CA GLU A 166 12.57 -5.09 19.78
C GLU A 166 13.18 -6.07 18.77
N MET A 167 12.63 -6.14 17.55
CA MET A 167 13.24 -6.94 16.49
C MET A 167 14.67 -6.48 16.18
N PHE A 168 14.96 -5.18 16.33
CA PHE A 168 16.31 -4.62 16.18
C PHE A 168 17.12 -4.57 17.48
N SER A 169 16.50 -4.56 18.66
CA SER A 169 17.21 -4.64 19.94
C SER A 169 17.89 -6.01 20.11
N LEU A 170 17.28 -7.06 19.54
CA LEU A 170 17.84 -8.41 19.44
C LEU A 170 19.05 -8.49 18.49
N VAL A 171 19.36 -7.41 17.79
CA VAL A 171 20.42 -7.26 16.78
C VAL A 171 21.45 -6.24 17.32
N GLY A 172 22.47 -6.70 18.04
CA GLY A 172 23.53 -5.85 18.60
C GLY A 172 24.50 -6.59 19.51
N ASP A 173 25.58 -5.92 19.94
CA ASP A 173 26.68 -6.50 20.73
C ASP A 173 26.26 -7.06 22.11
N ASP A 174 25.12 -6.61 22.65
CA ASP A 174 24.51 -7.10 23.90
C ASP A 174 23.37 -8.12 23.67
N GLY A 175 23.09 -8.48 22.41
CA GLY A 175 22.03 -9.42 22.04
C GLY A 175 22.42 -10.88 22.30
N ARG A 176 21.44 -11.72 22.69
CA ARG A 176 21.60 -13.16 22.95
C ARG A 176 21.91 -13.97 21.68
N GLY A 177 23.01 -13.69 20.97
CA GLY A 177 23.56 -14.52 19.91
C GLY A 177 22.79 -14.55 18.58
N LEU A 178 21.78 -13.69 18.36
CA LEU A 178 21.18 -13.51 17.03
C LEU A 178 22.02 -12.53 16.21
N ALA A 179 22.45 -12.95 15.01
CA ALA A 179 23.24 -12.13 14.10
C ALA A 179 22.46 -10.87 13.70
N SER A 180 23.17 -9.76 13.48
CA SER A 180 22.55 -8.52 13.03
C SER A 180 21.82 -8.68 11.69
N ALA A 181 20.69 -7.98 11.52
CA ALA A 181 19.97 -7.95 10.24
C ALA A 181 20.87 -7.35 9.14
N ARG A 182 21.11 -8.12 8.07
CA ARG A 182 22.03 -7.75 6.98
C ARG A 182 21.26 -7.41 5.71
N LYS A 183 21.66 -6.34 5.02
CA LYS A 183 21.04 -5.92 3.75
C LYS A 183 21.40 -6.92 2.65
N VAL A 184 20.42 -7.31 1.83
CA VAL A 184 20.65 -8.16 0.65
C VAL A 184 21.02 -7.28 -0.53
N LYS A 185 22.21 -7.49 -1.08
CA LYS A 185 22.71 -6.82 -2.28
C LYS A 185 22.13 -7.47 -3.52
N SER A 186 21.19 -6.78 -4.17
CA SER A 186 20.47 -7.30 -5.34
C SER A 186 20.18 -6.20 -6.37
N ALA A 187 19.97 -6.62 -7.62
CA ALA A 187 19.47 -5.77 -8.70
C ALA A 187 17.93 -5.62 -8.67
N LEU A 188 17.24 -6.37 -7.80
CA LEU A 188 15.79 -6.24 -7.67
C LEU A 188 15.41 -4.82 -7.24
N PRO A 189 14.28 -4.28 -7.73
CA PRO A 189 13.84 -2.92 -7.42
C PRO A 189 13.20 -2.83 -6.02
N MET A 190 13.85 -3.41 -5.00
CA MET A 190 13.45 -3.36 -3.60
C MET A 190 14.62 -3.52 -2.62
N SER A 191 14.48 -2.95 -1.42
CA SER A 191 15.40 -3.21 -0.29
C SER A 191 14.90 -4.35 0.59
N MET A 192 15.79 -5.32 0.89
CA MET A 192 15.52 -6.47 1.75
C MET A 192 16.61 -6.58 2.82
N TYR A 193 16.20 -6.84 4.06
CA TYR A 193 17.09 -7.17 5.18
C TYR A 193 16.80 -8.58 5.69
N VAL A 194 17.85 -9.34 5.98
CA VAL A 194 17.76 -10.73 6.43
C VAL A 194 18.32 -10.85 7.85
N LEU A 195 17.51 -11.42 8.74
CA LEU A 195 17.88 -11.87 10.08
C LEU A 195 18.03 -13.40 10.05
N ASP A 196 19.23 -13.89 10.33
CA ASP A 196 19.50 -15.33 10.41
C ASP A 196 19.39 -15.82 11.86
N LEU A 197 18.45 -16.73 12.11
CA LEU A 197 18.25 -17.41 13.38
C LEU A 197 19.23 -18.59 13.59
N GLY A 198 19.97 -18.94 12.53
CA GLY A 198 20.94 -20.03 12.52
C GLY A 198 20.76 -20.93 11.31
N GLY A 199 21.86 -21.24 10.62
CA GLY A 199 21.90 -22.16 9.49
C GLY A 199 21.27 -21.63 8.20
N GLY A 200 20.72 -20.41 8.19
CA GLY A 200 20.08 -19.80 7.02
C GLY A 200 21.08 -19.15 6.04
N VAL A 201 22.31 -18.88 6.48
CA VAL A 201 23.40 -18.31 5.66
C VAL A 201 24.63 -19.21 5.70
N PHE A 202 25.39 -19.27 4.59
CA PHE A 202 26.66 -20.00 4.57
C PHE A 202 27.70 -19.41 5.53
N GLU A 203 28.47 -20.26 6.21
CA GLU A 203 29.49 -19.84 7.18
C GLU A 203 30.56 -18.92 6.57
N SER A 204 30.86 -19.10 5.27
CA SER A 204 31.79 -18.23 4.53
C SER A 204 31.34 -16.77 4.45
N ALA A 205 30.06 -16.49 4.71
CA ALA A 205 29.49 -15.15 4.72
C ALA A 205 29.23 -14.64 6.15
N ALA A 206 29.68 -15.32 7.20
CA ALA A 206 29.35 -14.98 8.59
C ALA A 206 29.80 -13.56 8.98
N THR A 207 30.94 -13.10 8.47
CA THR A 207 31.50 -11.77 8.77
C THR A 207 31.06 -10.66 7.80
N ASP A 208 30.32 -11.01 6.75
CA ASP A 208 29.95 -10.05 5.72
C ASP A 208 28.86 -9.10 6.25
N LYS A 209 29.05 -7.80 6.00
CA LYS A 209 28.10 -6.74 6.40
C LYS A 209 26.82 -6.71 5.55
N GLU A 210 26.93 -7.19 4.31
CA GLU A 210 25.83 -7.34 3.36
C GLU A 210 25.83 -8.76 2.81
N LEU A 211 24.66 -9.25 2.44
CA LEU A 211 24.49 -10.60 1.88
C LEU A 211 24.21 -10.52 0.39
N ARG A 212 24.87 -11.37 -0.40
CA ARG A 212 24.42 -11.67 -1.75
C ARG A 212 23.38 -12.80 -1.72
N PRO A 213 22.45 -12.85 -2.69
CA PRO A 213 21.45 -13.93 -2.75
C PRO A 213 22.03 -15.35 -2.75
N ASP A 214 23.18 -15.56 -3.39
CA ASP A 214 23.88 -16.85 -3.45
C ASP A 214 24.54 -17.25 -2.12
N GLN A 215 24.59 -16.34 -1.14
CA GLN A 215 25.07 -16.63 0.23
C GLN A 215 23.94 -17.12 1.15
N ILE A 216 22.68 -17.05 0.71
CA ILE A 216 21.52 -17.53 1.46
C ILE A 216 21.37 -19.04 1.23
N LYS A 217 21.48 -19.81 2.31
CA LYS A 217 21.36 -21.27 2.33
C LYS A 217 19.92 -21.74 2.61
N SER A 218 19.14 -20.94 3.34
CA SER A 218 17.75 -21.24 3.72
C SER A 218 16.93 -21.69 2.51
N ALA A 219 16.49 -22.95 2.51
CA ALA A 219 15.74 -23.54 1.41
C ALA A 219 14.47 -22.74 1.05
N PRO A 220 13.60 -22.35 2.02
CA PRO A 220 12.40 -21.59 1.68
C PRO A 220 12.72 -20.16 1.20
N MET A 221 13.69 -19.48 1.80
CA MET A 221 14.07 -18.12 1.39
C MET A 221 14.68 -18.13 -0.02
N TRP A 222 15.57 -19.07 -0.30
CA TRP A 222 16.19 -19.21 -1.61
C TRP A 222 15.15 -19.53 -2.68
N ALA A 223 14.22 -20.46 -2.41
CA ALA A 223 13.14 -20.78 -3.33
C ALA A 223 12.26 -19.56 -3.65
N LEU A 224 11.83 -18.81 -2.63
CA LEU A 224 11.06 -17.58 -2.83
C LEU A 224 11.85 -16.55 -3.65
N TRP A 225 13.13 -16.34 -3.30
CA TRP A 225 14.00 -15.39 -3.98
C TRP A 225 14.26 -15.75 -5.44
N SER A 226 14.39 -17.05 -5.76
CA SER A 226 14.59 -17.53 -7.13
C SER A 226 13.43 -17.13 -8.04
N GLY A 227 12.20 -17.14 -7.54
CA GLY A 227 11.04 -16.66 -8.28
C GLY A 227 10.99 -15.15 -8.43
N LEU A 228 11.36 -14.42 -7.37
CA LEU A 228 11.45 -12.95 -7.42
C LEU A 228 12.53 -12.48 -8.40
N ALA A 229 13.63 -13.22 -8.51
CA ALA A 229 14.80 -12.89 -9.31
C ALA A 229 14.91 -13.69 -10.61
N ALA A 230 13.85 -14.39 -11.03
CA ALA A 230 13.85 -15.12 -12.29
C ALA A 230 14.12 -14.15 -13.46
N GLU A 231 14.88 -14.57 -14.47
CA GLU A 231 15.21 -13.70 -15.62
C GLU A 231 13.97 -13.25 -16.38
N ASP A 232 12.95 -14.11 -16.44
CA ASP A 232 11.65 -13.82 -17.02
C ASP A 232 10.64 -13.29 -15.98
N ALA A 233 11.11 -12.89 -14.78
CA ALA A 233 10.23 -12.35 -13.74
C ALA A 233 9.54 -11.09 -14.27
N PRO A 234 8.19 -11.04 -14.23
CA PRO A 234 7.40 -9.99 -14.86
C PRO A 234 7.31 -8.75 -13.95
N TRP A 235 8.46 -8.22 -13.54
CA TRP A 235 8.51 -6.95 -12.83
C TRP A 235 7.99 -5.85 -13.74
N PRO A 236 6.91 -5.15 -13.37
CA PRO A 236 6.46 -3.99 -14.13
C PRO A 236 7.49 -2.86 -14.00
N GLU A 237 7.62 -2.07 -15.06
CA GLU A 237 8.38 -0.82 -15.00
C GLU A 237 7.82 0.10 -13.89
N GLY A 238 8.72 0.77 -13.18
CA GLY A 238 8.35 1.69 -12.10
C GLY A 238 9.50 2.02 -11.16
N PRO A 239 9.35 3.03 -10.29
CA PRO A 239 10.40 3.46 -9.39
C PRO A 239 10.77 2.34 -8.38
N PRO A 240 12.03 2.21 -7.96
CA PRO A 240 12.43 1.19 -7.00
C PRO A 240 11.74 1.40 -5.64
N ILE A 241 11.49 0.30 -4.92
CA ILE A 241 10.84 0.28 -3.60
C ILE A 241 11.95 0.23 -2.55
N THR A 242 12.60 1.36 -2.36
CA THR A 242 13.76 1.47 -1.47
C THR A 242 13.34 1.82 -0.04
N ASP A 243 14.28 1.62 0.86
CA ASP A 243 14.29 2.04 2.26
C ASP A 243 14.38 3.57 2.42
N ASP A 244 14.57 4.34 1.34
CA ASP A 244 14.72 5.79 1.41
C ASP A 244 13.38 6.54 1.41
N ALA A 245 13.43 7.80 1.85
CA ALA A 245 12.32 8.77 2.04
C ALA A 245 11.33 8.93 0.86
N ALA A 246 11.58 8.34 -0.31
CA ALA A 246 10.63 8.29 -1.41
C ALA A 246 9.36 7.47 -1.10
N LEU A 247 9.45 6.43 -0.25
CA LEU A 247 8.29 5.64 0.17
C LEU A 247 7.49 6.33 1.31
N ASP A 248 8.15 7.12 2.15
CA ASP A 248 7.48 7.94 3.17
C ASP A 248 6.59 9.03 2.51
N ARG A 249 7.04 9.60 1.38
CA ARG A 249 6.23 10.51 0.54
C ARG A 249 4.96 9.87 -0.02
N THR A 250 4.95 8.56 -0.24
CA THR A 250 3.78 7.82 -0.76
C THR A 250 2.89 7.25 0.35
N SER A 251 3.38 7.21 1.59
CA SER A 251 2.70 6.73 2.81
C SER A 251 2.14 7.85 3.70
N ALA A 252 1.95 9.05 3.13
CA ALA A 252 1.44 10.25 3.81
C ALA A 252 2.34 10.80 4.96
N GLY A 253 3.65 10.52 4.95
CA GLY A 253 4.57 11.08 5.95
C GLY A 253 4.33 10.60 7.39
N LEU A 254 3.67 9.46 7.56
CA LEU A 254 3.42 8.86 8.88
C LEU A 254 4.67 8.23 9.50
N PHE A 255 5.78 8.12 8.78
CA PHE A 255 7.01 7.48 9.26
C PHE A 255 8.16 8.49 9.22
N THR A 256 8.11 9.49 10.11
CA THR A 256 9.23 10.40 10.35
C THR A 256 10.25 9.75 11.28
N GLY A 257 11.30 9.13 10.73
CA GLY A 257 12.38 8.48 11.49
C GLY A 257 12.95 7.24 10.78
N GLU A 258 14.23 6.92 11.04
CA GLU A 258 15.12 5.99 10.32
C GLU A 258 14.52 5.14 9.16
N ALA A 259 15.04 5.39 7.95
CA ALA A 259 14.79 4.73 6.65
C ALA A 259 14.50 3.21 6.67
N ARG A 260 15.05 2.48 7.65
CA ARG A 260 14.92 1.03 7.74
C ARG A 260 13.47 0.56 7.92
N HIS A 261 12.62 1.25 8.67
CA HIS A 261 11.24 0.81 8.97
C HIS A 261 10.33 0.63 7.73
N LEU A 262 10.76 1.11 6.56
CA LEU A 262 10.05 1.00 5.29
C LEU A 262 10.56 -0.14 4.41
N ALA A 263 11.61 -0.84 4.81
CA ALA A 263 12.21 -1.94 4.07
C ALA A 263 11.39 -3.24 4.16
N SER A 264 11.69 -4.18 3.25
CA SER A 264 11.25 -5.57 3.38
C SER A 264 12.20 -6.34 4.31
N TYR A 265 11.66 -7.31 5.03
CA TYR A 265 12.40 -8.09 6.03
C TYR A 265 12.19 -9.57 5.84
N ALA A 266 13.22 -10.36 6.11
CA ALA A 266 13.15 -11.80 6.18
C ALA A 266 13.82 -12.28 7.47
N VAL A 267 13.13 -13.14 8.21
CA VAL A 267 13.69 -13.89 9.33
C VAL A 267 13.81 -15.34 8.89
N ILE A 268 15.03 -15.88 8.88
CA ILE A 268 15.31 -17.19 8.27
C ILE A 268 16.07 -18.12 9.20
N SER A 269 15.95 -19.42 8.95
CA SER A 269 16.88 -20.47 9.37
C SER A 269 17.14 -21.39 8.18
N ASP A 270 17.80 -22.53 8.38
CA ASP A 270 17.99 -23.54 7.33
C ASP A 270 16.66 -24.04 6.70
N LEU A 271 15.63 -24.28 7.52
CA LEU A 271 14.35 -24.85 7.09
C LEU A 271 13.16 -23.88 7.15
N TYR A 272 13.32 -22.69 7.72
CA TYR A 272 12.22 -21.73 7.93
C TYR A 272 12.52 -20.37 7.29
N ALA A 273 11.49 -19.72 6.76
CA ALA A 273 11.54 -18.33 6.36
C ALA A 273 10.22 -17.62 6.66
N HIS A 274 10.32 -16.46 7.31
CA HIS A 274 9.26 -15.48 7.48
C HIS A 274 9.64 -14.21 6.75
N VAL A 275 8.97 -13.93 5.63
CA VAL A 275 9.32 -12.84 4.72
C VAL A 275 8.17 -11.85 4.65
N MET A 276 8.44 -10.64 5.11
CA MET A 276 7.54 -9.49 5.06
C MET A 276 7.98 -8.58 3.91
N LEU A 277 7.19 -8.56 2.84
CA LEU A 277 7.42 -7.73 1.67
C LEU A 277 6.51 -6.50 1.71
N ARG A 278 7.13 -5.33 1.64
CA ARG A 278 6.42 -4.04 1.57
C ARG A 278 6.60 -3.49 0.17
N PHE A 279 5.55 -3.54 -0.65
CA PHE A 279 5.57 -3.05 -2.03
C PHE A 279 4.82 -1.72 -2.18
N GLY A 280 5.18 -0.74 -1.34
CA GLY A 280 4.47 0.54 -1.25
C GLY A 280 3.04 0.37 -0.73
N TYR A 281 2.06 0.39 -1.64
CA TYR A 281 0.63 0.40 -1.30
C TYR A 281 0.03 -0.96 -0.89
N HIS A 282 0.80 -2.05 -0.99
CA HIS A 282 0.36 -3.36 -0.53
C HIS A 282 1.45 -4.09 0.26
N PHE A 283 0.99 -4.90 1.20
CA PHE A 283 1.78 -5.67 2.14
C PHE A 283 1.57 -7.15 1.88
N THR A 284 2.67 -7.89 1.88
CA THR A 284 2.62 -9.35 1.74
C THR A 284 3.46 -9.98 2.84
N VAL A 285 2.95 -11.05 3.43
CA VAL A 285 3.70 -11.91 4.34
C VAL A 285 3.73 -13.31 3.75
N VAL A 286 4.93 -13.87 3.63
CA VAL A 286 5.16 -15.27 3.29
C VAL A 286 5.78 -15.92 4.51
N ASP A 287 5.21 -17.03 4.96
CA ASP A 287 5.68 -17.75 6.14
C ASP A 287 5.74 -19.24 5.79
N ALA A 288 6.92 -19.84 5.87
CA ALA A 288 7.11 -21.18 5.33
C ALA A 288 8.12 -22.02 6.13
N LEU A 289 7.79 -23.30 6.25
CA LEU A 289 8.68 -24.35 6.73
C LEU A 289 8.86 -25.38 5.61
N CYS A 290 10.11 -25.58 5.19
CA CYS A 290 10.51 -26.55 4.17
C CYS A 290 11.59 -27.45 4.76
N GLY A 291 11.24 -28.68 5.09
CA GLY A 291 12.20 -29.69 5.52
C GLY A 291 11.77 -31.12 5.22
N PRO A 292 12.51 -32.12 5.74
CA PRO A 292 12.34 -33.52 5.35
C PRO A 292 11.03 -34.15 5.84
N LYS A 293 10.36 -33.54 6.83
CA LYS A 293 9.13 -34.04 7.43
C LYS A 293 7.91 -33.39 6.77
N GLU A 294 7.35 -34.05 5.77
CA GLU A 294 6.16 -33.60 5.03
C GLU A 294 5.02 -33.09 5.91
N ALA A 295 4.70 -33.81 6.99
CA ALA A 295 3.60 -33.45 7.89
C ALA A 295 3.74 -32.09 8.58
N GLN A 296 4.97 -31.55 8.63
CA GLN A 296 5.28 -30.25 9.25
C GLN A 296 5.39 -29.13 8.24
N ASN A 297 5.65 -29.44 6.96
CA ASN A 297 5.88 -28.43 5.95
C ASN A 297 4.62 -27.61 5.65
N PHE A 298 4.81 -26.32 5.47
CA PHE A 298 3.73 -25.40 5.09
C PHE A 298 4.28 -24.19 4.32
N VAL A 299 3.38 -23.55 3.58
CA VAL A 299 3.54 -22.25 2.97
C VAL A 299 2.27 -21.46 3.26
N ASN A 300 2.40 -20.42 4.05
CA ASN A 300 1.37 -19.43 4.33
C ASN A 300 1.68 -18.17 3.53
N PHE A 301 0.64 -17.58 2.96
CA PHE A 301 0.70 -16.37 2.17
C PHE A 301 -0.43 -15.45 2.60
N ARG A 302 -0.08 -14.25 3.04
CA ARG A 302 -1.03 -13.18 3.35
C ARG A 302 -0.78 -12.01 2.44
N PHE A 303 -1.83 -11.48 1.86
CA PHE A 303 -1.80 -10.32 0.99
C PHE A 303 -2.83 -9.30 1.45
N LYS A 304 -2.43 -8.03 1.55
CA LYS A 304 -3.35 -6.93 1.86
C LYS A 304 -2.96 -5.63 1.17
N GLY A 305 -3.97 -4.91 0.70
CA GLY A 305 -3.83 -3.52 0.23
C GLY A 305 -3.75 -3.40 -1.29
N GLY A 306 -3.42 -2.19 -1.74
CA GLY A 306 -3.39 -1.77 -3.14
C GLY A 306 -3.52 -0.25 -3.24
N GLY A 307 -3.01 0.32 -4.33
CA GLY A 307 -3.02 1.77 -4.57
C GLY A 307 -4.22 2.25 -5.40
N ALA A 308 -4.95 1.31 -6.02
CA ALA A 308 -6.11 1.61 -6.84
C ALA A 308 -7.42 1.65 -6.03
N ASP A 309 -8.53 1.91 -6.72
CA ASP A 309 -9.84 1.89 -6.09
C ASP A 309 -10.30 0.48 -5.68
N PHE A 310 -11.45 0.39 -5.02
CA PHE A 310 -11.94 -0.89 -4.50
C PHE A 310 -12.21 -1.91 -5.61
N ALA A 311 -12.72 -1.49 -6.76
CA ALA A 311 -13.06 -2.41 -7.86
C ALA A 311 -11.79 -3.01 -8.46
N SER A 312 -10.78 -2.19 -8.76
CA SER A 312 -9.53 -2.69 -9.34
C SER A 312 -8.71 -3.51 -8.33
N ARG A 313 -8.75 -3.17 -7.04
CA ARG A 313 -8.18 -4.02 -5.98
C ARG A 313 -8.89 -5.37 -5.87
N ALA A 314 -10.22 -5.39 -6.00
CA ALA A 314 -10.99 -6.63 -6.00
C ALA A 314 -10.65 -7.53 -7.20
N LEU A 315 -10.44 -6.93 -8.39
CA LEU A 315 -9.98 -7.66 -9.59
C LEU A 315 -8.61 -8.32 -9.35
N ARG A 316 -7.63 -7.56 -8.84
CA ARG A 316 -6.30 -8.10 -8.49
C ARG A 316 -6.42 -9.24 -7.47
N LEU A 317 -7.22 -9.06 -6.42
CA LEU A 317 -7.43 -10.08 -5.39
C LEU A 317 -8.05 -11.35 -5.98
N ALA A 318 -8.97 -11.20 -6.94
CA ALA A 318 -9.56 -12.32 -7.67
C ALA A 318 -8.53 -13.07 -8.51
N CYS A 319 -7.62 -12.37 -9.21
CA CYS A 319 -6.51 -12.99 -9.95
C CYS A 319 -5.59 -13.79 -9.02
N VAL A 320 -5.13 -13.17 -7.94
CA VAL A 320 -4.26 -13.81 -6.94
C VAL A 320 -4.94 -15.05 -6.35
N ARG A 321 -6.22 -14.94 -5.98
CA ARG A 321 -7.00 -16.07 -5.48
C ARG A 321 -7.06 -17.23 -6.49
N ARG A 322 -7.33 -16.95 -7.77
CA ARG A 322 -7.40 -17.98 -8.81
C ARG A 322 -6.08 -18.73 -8.96
N ILE A 323 -4.97 -17.99 -9.06
CA ILE A 323 -3.63 -18.58 -9.19
C ILE A 323 -3.27 -19.43 -7.97
N LEU A 324 -3.49 -18.91 -6.75
CA LEU A 324 -3.20 -19.66 -5.54
C LEU A 324 -4.04 -20.93 -5.42
N THR A 325 -5.33 -20.85 -5.77
CA THR A 325 -6.23 -22.00 -5.78
C THR A 325 -5.78 -23.06 -6.79
N HIS A 326 -5.38 -22.64 -8.00
CA HIS A 326 -4.81 -23.52 -9.03
C HIS A 326 -3.59 -24.30 -8.52
N PHE A 327 -2.71 -23.63 -7.79
CA PHE A 327 -1.51 -24.25 -7.22
C PHE A 327 -1.74 -25.02 -5.89
N GLY A 328 -3.01 -25.21 -5.49
CA GLY A 328 -3.41 -26.06 -4.38
C GLY A 328 -3.49 -25.38 -3.01
N PHE A 329 -3.41 -24.05 -2.95
CA PHE A 329 -3.61 -23.33 -1.69
C PHE A 329 -5.10 -23.30 -1.32
N THR A 330 -5.38 -23.45 -0.02
CA THR A 330 -6.68 -23.07 0.54
C THR A 330 -6.69 -21.58 0.77
N VAL A 331 -7.61 -20.86 0.11
CA VAL A 331 -7.65 -19.38 0.14
C VAL A 331 -8.91 -18.88 0.84
N ARG A 332 -8.75 -17.89 1.71
CA ARG A 332 -9.83 -17.11 2.33
C ARG A 332 -9.59 -15.64 2.01
N ALA A 333 -10.67 -14.93 1.65
CA ALA A 333 -10.59 -13.50 1.36
C ALA A 333 -11.72 -12.76 2.08
N SER A 334 -11.41 -11.59 2.64
CA SER A 334 -12.38 -10.69 3.27
C SER A 334 -11.98 -9.25 3.01
N GLY A 335 -12.82 -8.50 2.30
CA GLY A 335 -12.47 -7.17 1.82
C GLY A 335 -11.26 -7.21 0.89
N ASP A 336 -10.19 -6.49 1.25
CA ASP A 336 -8.91 -6.46 0.53
C ASP A 336 -7.81 -7.32 1.17
N LEU A 337 -8.16 -8.15 2.16
CA LEU A 337 -7.28 -9.14 2.79
C LEU A 337 -7.49 -10.50 2.14
N LEU A 338 -6.40 -11.17 1.79
CA LEU A 338 -6.36 -12.56 1.36
C LEU A 338 -5.36 -13.33 2.21
N ASP A 339 -5.82 -14.45 2.76
CA ASP A 339 -5.03 -15.45 3.47
C ASP A 339 -5.06 -16.75 2.67
N ALA A 340 -3.89 -17.33 2.43
CA ALA A 340 -3.74 -18.59 1.71
C ALA A 340 -2.77 -19.52 2.44
N THR A 341 -3.14 -20.80 2.51
CA THR A 341 -2.33 -21.82 3.19
C THR A 341 -2.21 -23.06 2.32
N LEU A 342 -0.99 -23.56 2.21
CA LEU A 342 -0.65 -24.89 1.72
C LEU A 342 0.09 -25.60 2.85
N ALA A 343 -0.38 -26.77 3.29
CA ALA A 343 0.21 -27.48 4.42
C ALA A 343 0.30 -28.98 4.13
N ARG A 344 1.19 -29.67 4.84
CA ARG A 344 1.42 -31.11 4.73
C ARG A 344 1.80 -31.52 3.31
N VAL A 345 2.83 -30.86 2.77
CA VAL A 345 3.34 -31.11 1.42
C VAL A 345 4.80 -31.54 1.43
N PRO A 346 5.25 -32.36 0.46
CA PRO A 346 6.66 -32.68 0.33
C PRO A 346 7.53 -31.42 0.18
N GLU A 347 8.77 -31.47 0.66
CA GLU A 347 9.70 -30.34 0.66
C GLU A 347 9.85 -29.71 -0.73
N HIS A 348 10.05 -30.54 -1.76
CA HIS A 348 10.20 -30.08 -3.14
C HIS A 348 8.94 -29.38 -3.68
N ILE A 349 7.74 -29.75 -3.21
CA ILE A 349 6.50 -29.06 -3.57
C ILE A 349 6.46 -27.70 -2.88
N ALA A 350 6.79 -27.62 -1.59
CA ALA A 350 6.84 -26.34 -0.87
C ALA A 350 7.82 -25.37 -1.54
N GLN A 351 9.03 -25.82 -1.90
CA GLN A 351 10.01 -25.01 -2.63
C GLN A 351 9.48 -24.56 -4.01
N LYS A 352 8.89 -25.46 -4.81
CA LYS A 352 8.28 -25.07 -6.11
C LYS A 352 7.18 -24.02 -5.94
N ARG A 353 6.37 -24.13 -4.89
CA ARG A 353 5.29 -23.17 -4.60
C ARG A 353 5.81 -21.83 -4.11
N LEU A 354 6.90 -21.82 -3.35
CA LEU A 354 7.60 -20.60 -2.97
C LEU A 354 8.21 -19.89 -4.18
N ALA A 355 8.84 -20.62 -5.11
CA ALA A 355 9.32 -20.04 -6.36
C ALA A 355 8.17 -19.44 -7.20
N MET A 356 7.05 -20.16 -7.35
CA MET A 356 5.86 -19.61 -8.00
C MET A 356 5.32 -18.37 -7.28
N LEU A 357 5.28 -18.37 -5.94
CA LEU A 357 4.88 -17.19 -5.15
C LEU A 357 5.80 -16.00 -5.40
N GLY A 358 7.13 -16.23 -5.52
CA GLY A 358 8.08 -15.19 -5.87
C GLY A 358 7.76 -14.57 -7.23
N CYS A 359 7.49 -15.40 -8.24
CA CYS A 359 7.04 -14.96 -9.55
C CYS A 359 5.71 -14.17 -9.47
N LEU A 360 4.75 -14.65 -8.68
CA LEU A 360 3.45 -13.99 -8.48
C LEU A 360 3.59 -12.63 -7.80
N LEU A 361 4.49 -12.52 -6.83
CA LEU A 361 4.77 -11.29 -6.11
C LEU A 361 5.37 -10.22 -7.03
N ALA A 362 6.34 -10.60 -7.87
CA ALA A 362 6.88 -9.72 -8.91
C ALA A 362 5.77 -9.27 -9.89
N ALA A 363 4.97 -10.22 -10.38
CA ALA A 363 3.95 -9.98 -11.40
C ALA A 363 2.79 -9.09 -10.94
N THR A 364 2.39 -9.25 -9.68
CA THR A 364 1.21 -8.58 -9.15
C THR A 364 1.49 -7.15 -8.69
N ARG A 365 2.76 -6.73 -8.66
CA ARG A 365 3.11 -5.34 -8.37
C ARG A 365 2.31 -4.38 -9.28
N LEU A 366 1.64 -3.39 -8.67
CA LEU A 366 0.78 -2.41 -9.35
C LEU A 366 -0.29 -3.01 -10.28
N LEU A 367 -0.61 -4.30 -10.15
CA LEU A 367 -1.56 -4.96 -11.04
C LEU A 367 -2.96 -4.35 -10.89
N ASP A 368 -3.32 -3.94 -9.69
CA ASP A 368 -4.56 -3.22 -9.39
C ASP A 368 -4.66 -1.87 -10.12
N MET A 369 -3.56 -1.30 -10.59
CA MET A 369 -3.58 -0.08 -11.41
C MET A 369 -3.55 -0.34 -12.92
N ARG A 370 -3.28 -1.60 -13.33
CA ARG A 370 -3.16 -2.01 -14.74
C ARG A 370 -4.37 -2.76 -15.25
N LEU A 371 -5.15 -3.39 -14.36
CA LEU A 371 -6.37 -4.08 -14.71
C LEU A 371 -7.52 -3.09 -14.93
N SER A 372 -8.13 -3.12 -16.11
CA SER A 372 -9.24 -2.25 -16.47
C SER A 372 -10.59 -2.92 -16.17
N ASP A 373 -10.71 -4.21 -16.48
CA ASP A 373 -11.94 -4.98 -16.32
C ASP A 373 -11.69 -6.47 -16.03
N GLN A 374 -12.76 -7.27 -16.01
CA GLN A 374 -12.71 -8.70 -15.73
C GLN A 374 -12.07 -9.51 -16.88
N ALA A 375 -12.22 -9.09 -18.13
CA ALA A 375 -11.63 -9.79 -19.27
C ALA A 375 -10.10 -9.64 -19.27
N ASP A 376 -9.60 -8.44 -18.96
CA ASP A 376 -8.17 -8.19 -18.72
C ASP A 376 -7.64 -9.07 -17.59
N ALA A 377 -8.38 -9.16 -16.49
CA ALA A 377 -8.03 -9.99 -15.33
C ALA A 377 -7.93 -11.48 -15.69
N ASP A 378 -8.90 -11.98 -16.47
CA ASP A 378 -8.93 -13.37 -16.93
C ASP A 378 -7.75 -13.67 -17.86
N ALA A 379 -7.53 -12.83 -18.87
CA ALA A 379 -6.40 -12.97 -19.81
C ALA A 379 -5.05 -12.93 -19.09
N TRP A 380 -4.90 -12.06 -18.08
CA TRP A 380 -3.70 -11.98 -17.28
C TRP A 380 -3.44 -13.25 -16.46
N VAL A 381 -4.48 -13.84 -15.86
CA VAL A 381 -4.37 -15.11 -15.12
C VAL A 381 -3.92 -16.23 -16.05
N GLU A 382 -4.56 -16.39 -17.21
CA GLU A 382 -4.20 -17.44 -18.17
C GLU A 382 -2.76 -17.28 -18.67
N ALA A 383 -2.33 -16.06 -18.98
CA ALA A 383 -0.95 -15.78 -19.38
C ALA A 383 0.06 -16.11 -18.26
N PHE A 384 -0.28 -15.80 -17.00
CA PHE A 384 0.56 -16.14 -15.85
C PHE A 384 0.68 -17.66 -15.67
N LEU A 385 -0.44 -18.39 -15.74
CA LEU A 385 -0.45 -19.85 -15.60
C LEU A 385 0.32 -20.55 -16.72
N ALA A 386 0.10 -20.16 -17.98
CA ALA A 386 0.82 -20.72 -19.13
C ALA A 386 2.35 -20.57 -19.05
N ARG A 387 2.84 -19.54 -18.35
CA ARG A 387 4.26 -19.33 -18.09
C ARG A 387 4.77 -20.18 -16.93
N THR A 388 3.98 -20.33 -15.87
CA THR A 388 4.42 -20.88 -14.57
C THR A 388 4.09 -22.35 -14.35
N ASP A 389 3.19 -22.94 -15.13
CA ASP A 389 2.88 -24.39 -15.11
C ASP A 389 3.93 -25.27 -15.82
N ARG A 390 5.07 -24.68 -16.24
CA ARG A 390 6.13 -25.37 -16.99
C ARG A 390 7.01 -26.28 -16.13
#